data_AF-A0A5N6BZV9-F1
#
_entry.id   AF-A0A5N6BZV9-F1
#
_cell.length_a   1.000
_cell.length_b   1.000
_cell.length_c   1.000
_cell.angle_alpha   90.00
_cell.angle_beta   90.00
_cell.angle_gamma   90.00
#
_symmetry.space_group_name_H-M   'P 1'
#
loop_
_entity.id
_entity.type
_entity.pdbx_description
1 polymer ?
#
loop_
_entity_poly.entity_id
_entity_poly.type
_entity_poly.pdbx_seq_one_letter_code
_entity_poly.pdbx_strand_id
1 'polypeptide(L)'
;MSWAQPVRIPADVDQEDRIVGGFTARQVAILGGTAGLLYAAYMLLGEHVPLMAYGVGALPMALTGILLAIGRRDGVSLDRYVLSALRHQRSAKALVSESGNIPPAPAWIAARPVPRLAPLRLPARGVADDGLIDLGPDGVAAVAEVSTVNFALRTPDEQDALVSSFGRWLNSLSGPVQILIRAAPVDLSETINNLVDSAGALPHSALKAAAHEHAAFLTGLSARHDLLRRQVLLVVREPCAGAGGRDAASARALRRLEEAARLLSGCGLTVRPLDAPATRALLASCFGPADPPLPTDQLATPDEVITTGEHR
;
A
#
# COMPACT_ATOMS: atom_id res chain seq x y z
N MET A 1 -0.36 -31.22 -28.73
CA MET A 1 -0.38 -29.79 -28.35
C MET A 1 -1.76 -29.46 -27.79
N SER A 2 -2.01 -29.78 -26.53
CA SER A 2 -3.20 -29.31 -25.81
C SER A 2 -2.82 -28.02 -25.12
N TRP A 3 -3.17 -26.88 -25.71
CA TRP A 3 -3.28 -25.65 -24.95
C TRP A 3 -4.27 -25.94 -23.82
N ALA A 4 -3.79 -26.05 -22.59
CA ALA A 4 -4.67 -26.06 -21.43
C ALA A 4 -5.52 -24.79 -21.56
N GLN A 5 -6.83 -24.97 -21.74
CA GLN A 5 -7.78 -23.86 -21.79
C GLN A 5 -7.44 -22.93 -20.62
N PRO A 6 -7.05 -21.67 -20.85
CA PRO A 6 -6.66 -20.77 -19.77
C PRO A 6 -7.84 -20.72 -18.81
N VAL A 7 -7.63 -21.30 -17.62
CA VAL A 7 -8.63 -21.27 -16.56
C VAL A 7 -8.89 -19.79 -16.31
N ARG A 8 -10.10 -19.34 -16.62
CA ARG A 8 -10.50 -17.95 -16.36
C ARG A 8 -10.62 -17.79 -14.86
N ILE A 9 -9.50 -17.46 -14.23
CA ILE A 9 -9.48 -17.01 -12.84
C ILE A 9 -10.26 -15.69 -12.83
N PRO A 10 -11.38 -15.60 -12.09
CA PRO A 10 -12.10 -14.35 -11.96
C PRO A 10 -11.14 -13.28 -11.42
N ALA A 11 -11.18 -12.08 -12.02
CA ALA A 11 -10.28 -10.98 -11.67
C ALA A 11 -10.43 -10.50 -10.21
N ASP A 12 -11.49 -10.95 -9.51
CA ASP A 12 -11.81 -10.62 -8.14
C ASP A 12 -11.97 -11.93 -7.35
N VAL A 13 -10.90 -12.34 -6.67
CA VAL A 13 -10.83 -13.57 -5.87
C VAL A 13 -11.55 -13.40 -4.53
N ASP A 14 -11.79 -12.15 -4.10
CA ASP A 14 -12.49 -11.80 -2.86
C ASP A 14 -14.00 -11.53 -3.07
N GLN A 15 -14.65 -12.30 -3.97
CA GLN A 15 -16.10 -12.23 -4.08
C GLN A 15 -16.78 -12.87 -2.86
N GLU A 16 -17.63 -12.10 -2.20
CA GLU A 16 -18.41 -12.58 -1.06
C GLU A 16 -19.43 -13.65 -1.49
N ASP A 17 -19.51 -14.71 -0.69
CA ASP A 17 -20.44 -15.81 -0.94
C ASP A 17 -21.89 -15.35 -0.99
N ARG A 18 -22.60 -15.80 -2.03
CA ARG A 18 -24.02 -15.54 -2.23
C ARG A 18 -24.81 -16.67 -1.59
N ILE A 19 -25.72 -16.33 -0.67
CA ILE A 19 -26.42 -17.31 0.16
C ILE A 19 -27.88 -17.49 -0.29
N VAL A 20 -28.58 -16.40 -0.59
CA VAL A 20 -30.01 -16.43 -0.91
C VAL A 20 -30.29 -15.62 -2.17
N GLY A 21 -30.75 -16.28 -3.25
CA GLY A 21 -31.22 -15.59 -4.46
C GLY A 21 -30.18 -14.68 -5.13
N GLY A 22 -28.88 -14.95 -4.94
CA GLY A 22 -27.80 -14.12 -5.47
C GLY A 22 -27.34 -12.97 -4.55
N PHE A 23 -27.95 -12.81 -3.38
CA PHE A 23 -27.53 -11.83 -2.37
C PHE A 23 -26.51 -12.41 -1.38
N THR A 24 -25.61 -11.56 -0.92
CA THR A 24 -24.63 -11.88 0.14
C THR A 24 -25.29 -11.93 1.52
N ALA A 25 -24.67 -12.63 2.48
CA ALA A 25 -25.13 -12.64 3.88
C ALA A 25 -25.38 -11.23 4.43
N ARG A 26 -24.48 -10.30 4.10
CA ARG A 26 -24.56 -8.90 4.51
C ARG A 26 -25.80 -8.21 3.93
N GLN A 27 -26.06 -8.39 2.64
CA GLN A 27 -27.21 -7.78 1.98
C GLN A 27 -28.53 -8.26 2.59
N VAL A 28 -28.63 -9.57 2.86
CA VAL A 28 -29.79 -10.15 3.53
C VAL A 28 -29.94 -9.58 4.94
N ALA A 29 -28.85 -9.41 5.69
CA ALA A 29 -28.89 -8.81 7.03
C ALA A 29 -29.35 -7.34 7.00
N ILE A 30 -28.88 -6.54 6.05
CA ILE A 30 -29.28 -5.13 5.92
C ILE A 30 -30.76 -5.01 5.53
N LEU A 31 -31.19 -5.76 4.52
CA LEU A 31 -32.57 -5.75 4.04
C LEU A 31 -33.53 -6.30 5.09
N GLY A 32 -33.19 -7.43 5.71
CA GLY A 32 -33.96 -8.06 6.78
C GLY A 32 -34.06 -7.17 8.02
N GLY A 33 -32.94 -6.54 8.42
CA GLY A 33 -32.93 -5.58 9.52
C GLY A 33 -33.79 -4.35 9.24
N THR A 34 -33.72 -3.80 8.03
CA THR A 34 -34.55 -2.65 7.62
C THR A 34 -36.04 -3.02 7.61
N ALA A 35 -36.38 -4.18 7.05
CA ALA A 35 -37.76 -4.68 7.03
C ALA A 35 -38.30 -4.96 8.44
N GLY A 36 -37.48 -5.57 9.30
CA GLY A 36 -37.83 -5.82 10.70
C GLY A 36 -38.05 -4.53 11.49
N LEU A 37 -37.20 -3.51 11.30
CA LEU A 37 -37.34 -2.21 11.95
C LEU A 37 -38.62 -1.49 11.51
N LEU A 38 -38.92 -1.52 10.21
CA LEU A 38 -40.19 -0.99 9.68
C LEU A 38 -41.37 -1.74 10.29
N TYR A 39 -41.36 -3.07 10.27
CA TYR A 39 -42.44 -3.86 10.85
C TYR A 39 -42.65 -3.59 12.35
N ALA A 40 -41.58 -3.49 13.13
CA ALA A 40 -41.65 -3.13 14.54
C ALA A 40 -42.23 -1.72 14.75
N ALA A 41 -41.84 -0.75 13.91
CA ALA A 41 -42.42 0.60 13.95
C ALA A 41 -43.91 0.58 13.60
N TYR A 42 -44.33 -0.23 12.62
CA TYR A 42 -45.74 -0.43 12.29
C TYR A 42 -46.52 -1.05 13.45
N MET A 43 -45.98 -2.04 14.15
CA MET A 43 -46.63 -2.65 15.31
C MET A 43 -46.83 -1.68 16.47
N LEU A 44 -45.91 -0.71 16.65
CA LEU A 44 -45.99 0.27 17.74
C LEU A 44 -46.87 1.48 17.39
N LEU A 45 -46.80 1.96 16.14
CA LEU A 45 -47.46 3.20 15.71
C LEU A 45 -48.70 2.97 14.84
N GLY A 46 -48.93 1.76 14.33
CA GLY A 46 -49.94 1.48 13.31
C GLY A 46 -51.38 1.71 13.75
N GLU A 47 -51.67 1.57 15.04
CA GLU A 47 -53.00 1.91 15.60
C GLU A 47 -53.22 3.43 15.73
N HIS A 48 -52.14 4.21 15.79
CA HIS A 48 -52.17 5.65 16.05
C HIS A 48 -51.94 6.50 14.80
N VAL A 49 -51.46 5.90 13.70
CA VAL A 49 -51.04 6.61 12.49
C VAL A 49 -51.77 6.05 11.27
N PRO A 50 -52.42 6.90 10.45
CA PRO A 50 -53.03 6.46 9.19
C PRO A 50 -52.01 5.76 8.27
N LEU A 51 -52.43 4.70 7.59
CA LEU A 51 -51.55 3.88 6.74
C LEU A 51 -50.74 4.70 5.72
N MET A 52 -51.35 5.74 5.14
CA MET A 52 -50.68 6.62 4.18
C MET A 52 -49.54 7.41 4.82
N ALA A 53 -49.73 7.93 6.03
CA ALA A 53 -48.71 8.68 6.76
C ALA A 53 -47.54 7.77 7.16
N TYR A 54 -47.84 6.54 7.60
CA TYR A 54 -46.81 5.53 7.86
C TYR A 54 -46.04 5.18 6.58
N GLY A 55 -46.72 4.93 5.47
CA GLY A 55 -46.11 4.61 4.17
C GLY A 55 -45.16 5.71 3.67
N VAL A 56 -45.54 6.99 3.81
CA VAL A 56 -44.69 8.13 3.43
C VAL A 56 -43.40 8.17 4.26
N GLY A 57 -43.44 7.85 5.55
CA GLY A 57 -42.25 7.77 6.40
C GLY A 57 -41.42 6.50 6.18
N ALA A 58 -42.07 5.38 5.90
CA ALA A 58 -41.43 4.09 5.67
C ALA A 58 -40.67 4.03 4.33
N LEU A 59 -41.21 4.67 3.29
CA LEU A 59 -40.65 4.66 1.94
C LEU A 59 -39.19 5.14 1.86
N PRO A 60 -38.80 6.32 2.39
CA PRO A 60 -37.40 6.77 2.35
C PRO A 60 -36.47 5.85 3.16
N MET A 61 -36.95 5.26 4.25
CA MET A 61 -36.16 4.35 5.07
C MET A 61 -35.94 3.01 4.36
N ALA A 62 -36.96 2.48 3.68
CA ALA A 62 -36.85 1.29 2.83
C ALA A 62 -35.90 1.54 1.65
N LEU A 63 -36.04 2.67 0.94
CA LEU A 63 -35.15 3.07 -0.15
C LEU A 63 -33.70 3.19 0.32
N THR A 64 -33.47 3.78 1.50
CA THR A 64 -32.14 3.90 2.10
C THR A 64 -31.55 2.52 2.41
N GLY A 65 -32.33 1.60 3.01
CA GLY A 65 -31.87 0.23 3.26
C GLY A 65 -31.50 -0.52 1.98
N ILE A 66 -32.28 -0.36 0.91
CA ILE A 66 -32.00 -0.95 -0.40
C ILE A 66 -30.73 -0.34 -1.01
N LEU A 67 -30.60 0.99 -0.99
CA LEU A 67 -29.40 1.69 -1.47
C LEU A 67 -28.15 1.29 -0.69
N LEU A 68 -28.24 1.09 0.62
CA LEU A 68 -27.11 0.63 1.43
C LEU A 68 -26.72 -0.83 1.12
N ALA A 69 -27.71 -1.70 0.86
CA ALA A 69 -27.45 -3.10 0.55
C ALA A 69 -26.85 -3.29 -0.86
N ILE A 70 -27.37 -2.58 -1.86
CA ILE A 70 -27.03 -2.81 -3.28
C ILE A 70 -26.01 -1.79 -3.78
N GLY A 71 -26.06 -0.55 -3.30
CA GLY A 71 -25.22 0.54 -3.76
C GLY A 71 -23.73 0.24 -3.61
N ARG A 72 -22.97 0.62 -4.63
CA ARG A 72 -21.51 0.57 -4.62
C ARG A 72 -20.97 1.90 -5.11
N ARG A 73 -19.85 2.32 -4.52
CA ARG A 73 -19.08 3.49 -4.95
C ARG A 73 -17.62 3.08 -4.96
N ASP A 74 -16.97 3.23 -6.11
CA ASP A 74 -15.54 2.95 -6.29
C ASP A 74 -15.14 1.53 -5.83
N GLY A 75 -16.01 0.54 -6.07
CA GLY A 75 -15.82 -0.86 -5.66
C GLY A 75 -16.19 -1.20 -4.20
N VAL A 76 -16.44 -0.19 -3.36
CA VAL A 76 -16.84 -0.38 -1.96
C VAL A 76 -18.36 -0.32 -1.82
N SER A 77 -18.94 -1.18 -0.99
CA SER A 77 -20.38 -1.15 -0.70
C SER A 77 -20.79 0.11 0.09
N LEU A 78 -21.97 0.64 -0.19
CA LEU A 78 -22.40 1.96 0.30
C LEU A 78 -22.54 1.99 1.84
N ASP A 79 -22.92 0.87 2.46
CA ASP A 79 -22.93 0.70 3.91
C ASP A 79 -21.54 0.88 4.54
N ARG A 80 -20.51 0.22 3.98
CA ARG A 80 -19.11 0.35 4.43
C ARG A 80 -18.60 1.76 4.17
N TYR A 81 -18.98 2.37 3.04
CA TYR A 81 -18.60 3.74 2.70
C TYR A 81 -19.19 4.74 3.71
N VAL A 82 -20.49 4.69 3.98
CA VAL A 82 -21.16 5.58 4.95
C VAL A 82 -20.61 5.37 6.36
N LEU A 83 -20.40 4.13 6.77
CA LEU A 83 -19.85 3.84 8.10
C LEU A 83 -18.40 4.33 8.23
N SER A 84 -17.60 4.21 7.17
CA SER A 84 -16.25 4.78 7.12
C SER A 84 -16.27 6.31 7.12
N ALA A 85 -17.22 6.93 6.41
CA ALA A 85 -17.41 8.37 6.41
C ALA A 85 -17.84 8.90 7.79
N LEU A 86 -18.77 8.22 8.48
CA LEU A 86 -19.17 8.56 9.85
C LEU A 86 -18.03 8.40 10.85
N ARG A 87 -17.25 7.31 10.74
CA ARG A 87 -16.04 7.11 11.56
C ARG A 87 -15.00 8.19 11.28
N HIS A 88 -14.80 8.55 10.02
CA HIS A 88 -13.89 9.61 9.62
C HIS A 88 -14.36 10.97 10.14
N GLN A 89 -15.64 11.30 10.05
CA GLN A 89 -16.16 12.56 10.62
C GLN A 89 -15.98 12.64 12.14
N ARG A 90 -16.10 11.52 12.84
CA ARG A 90 -15.89 11.44 14.29
C ARG A 90 -14.43 11.32 14.71
N SER A 91 -13.51 11.06 13.77
CA SER A 91 -12.09 10.92 14.09
C SER A 91 -11.46 12.27 14.39
N ALA A 92 -10.49 12.29 15.31
CA ALA A 92 -9.61 13.43 15.47
C ALA A 92 -8.93 13.75 14.13
N LYS A 93 -8.84 15.04 13.80
CA LYS A 93 -8.22 15.53 12.55
C LYS A 93 -6.78 16.00 12.75
N ALA A 94 -6.43 16.34 13.98
CA ALA A 94 -5.07 16.69 14.35
C ALA A 94 -4.41 15.47 15.00
N LEU A 95 -3.41 14.90 14.33
CA LEU A 95 -2.67 13.74 14.78
C LEU A 95 -1.25 14.14 15.17
N VAL A 96 -0.75 13.58 16.27
CA VAL A 96 0.59 13.89 16.82
C VAL A 96 1.43 12.62 16.83
N SER A 97 2.71 12.73 16.47
CA SER A 97 3.63 11.58 16.42
C SER A 97 3.90 10.92 17.79
N GLU A 98 3.61 11.61 18.89
CA GLU A 98 3.86 11.12 20.24
C GLU A 98 2.78 10.12 20.66
N SER A 99 3.20 8.91 21.02
CA SER A 99 2.33 7.76 21.30
C SER A 99 1.85 7.69 22.75
N GLY A 100 2.34 8.58 23.62
CA GLY A 100 2.11 8.57 25.06
C GLY A 100 1.06 9.59 25.51
N ASN A 101 1.50 10.53 26.35
CA ASN A 101 0.65 11.51 26.99
C ASN A 101 0.76 12.84 26.24
N ILE A 102 -0.27 13.21 25.49
CA ILE A 102 -0.32 14.51 24.80
C ILE A 102 -0.49 15.58 25.89
N PRO A 103 0.54 16.40 26.20
CA PRO A 103 0.43 17.38 27.27
C PRO A 103 -0.68 18.39 26.93
N PRO A 104 -1.42 18.89 27.95
CA PRO A 104 -2.41 19.92 27.71
C PRO A 104 -1.72 21.16 27.13
N ALA A 105 -2.44 21.87 26.24
CA ALA A 105 -1.93 23.10 25.65
C ALA A 105 -1.52 24.08 26.79
N PRO A 106 -0.35 24.73 26.68
CA PRO A 106 0.06 25.73 27.66
C PRO A 106 -1.00 26.81 27.87
N ALA A 107 -1.16 27.26 29.12
CA ALA A 107 -2.22 28.22 29.52
C ALA A 107 -2.19 29.55 28.75
N TRP A 108 -1.05 29.92 28.16
CA TRP A 108 -0.89 31.13 27.35
C TRP A 108 -1.47 31.00 25.91
N ILE A 109 -1.86 29.79 25.46
CA ILE A 109 -2.50 29.51 24.15
C ILE A 109 -4.04 29.56 24.25
N ALA A 110 -4.61 30.16 25.31
CA ALA A 110 -6.03 30.08 25.69
C ALA A 110 -7.06 30.76 24.76
N ALA A 111 -6.73 31.15 23.52
CA ALA A 111 -7.62 31.93 22.66
C ALA A 111 -8.11 31.24 21.37
N ARG A 112 -7.76 29.96 21.12
CA ARG A 112 -8.27 29.23 19.94
C ARG A 112 -8.91 27.90 20.36
N PRO A 113 -10.00 27.47 19.70
CA PRO A 113 -10.47 26.10 19.86
C PRO A 113 -9.35 25.16 19.43
N VAL A 114 -8.68 24.54 20.41
CA VAL A 114 -7.62 23.57 20.15
C VAL A 114 -8.29 22.35 19.53
N PRO A 115 -7.91 21.93 18.30
CA PRO A 115 -8.49 20.74 17.69
C PRO A 115 -8.21 19.54 18.58
N ARG A 116 -9.16 18.60 18.66
CA ARG A 116 -8.97 17.35 19.41
C ARG A 116 -7.75 16.62 18.85
N LEU A 117 -6.68 16.56 19.64
CA LEU A 117 -5.46 15.85 19.32
C LEU A 117 -5.64 14.35 19.57
N ALA A 118 -5.08 13.53 18.70
CA ALA A 118 -4.98 12.08 18.90
C ALA A 118 -3.60 11.58 18.46
N PRO A 119 -3.12 10.45 19.00
CA PRO A 119 -1.85 9.89 18.55
C PRO A 119 -1.96 9.40 17.11
N LEU A 120 -0.94 9.71 16.30
CA LEU A 120 -0.75 9.18 14.96
C LEU A 120 -0.38 7.70 15.08
N ARG A 121 -1.29 6.83 14.64
CA ARG A 121 -1.07 5.37 14.63
C ARG A 121 -0.70 4.94 13.23
N LEU A 122 0.59 4.73 12.99
CA LEU A 122 1.08 4.16 11.74
C LEU A 122 1.16 2.63 11.84
N PRO A 123 0.90 1.88 10.75
CA PRO A 123 1.07 0.43 10.72
C PRO A 123 2.52 -0.02 10.97
N ALA A 124 3.48 0.80 10.55
CA ALA A 124 4.90 0.62 10.84
C ALA A 124 5.31 1.55 11.99
N ARG A 125 6.05 1.02 12.96
CA ARG A 125 6.63 1.78 14.09
C ARG A 125 8.01 2.32 13.79
N GLY A 126 8.75 1.65 12.92
CA GLY A 126 10.12 2.04 12.57
C GLY A 126 10.76 1.06 11.58
N VAL A 127 11.97 1.42 11.14
CA VAL A 127 12.81 0.61 10.25
C VAL A 127 14.15 0.40 10.94
N ALA A 128 14.50 -0.86 11.19
CA ALA A 128 15.78 -1.28 11.76
C ALA A 128 16.93 -1.11 10.75
N ASP A 129 18.17 -1.16 11.22
CA ASP A 129 19.37 -0.90 10.39
C ASP A 129 19.57 -1.92 9.27
N ASP A 130 19.05 -3.13 9.43
CA ASP A 130 19.04 -4.20 8.43
C ASP A 130 17.90 -4.05 7.40
N GLY A 131 17.12 -2.96 7.46
CA GLY A 131 16.01 -2.68 6.56
C GLY A 131 14.68 -3.32 6.94
N LEU A 132 14.61 -4.03 8.08
CA LEU A 132 13.36 -4.64 8.55
C LEU A 132 12.38 -3.60 9.10
N ILE A 133 11.10 -3.78 8.79
CA ILE A 133 10.00 -2.93 9.25
C ILE A 133 9.40 -3.53 10.52
N ASP A 134 9.39 -2.76 11.61
CA ASP A 134 8.69 -3.12 12.85
C ASP A 134 7.19 -2.81 12.73
N LEU A 135 6.36 -3.86 12.72
CA LEU A 135 4.91 -3.75 12.70
C LEU A 135 4.31 -3.84 14.11
N GLY A 136 5.14 -3.85 15.16
CA GLY A 136 4.69 -3.96 16.54
C GLY A 136 4.04 -5.31 16.85
N PRO A 137 2.77 -5.36 17.29
CA PRO A 137 2.10 -6.63 17.59
C PRO A 137 1.92 -7.50 16.34
N ASP A 138 1.93 -6.89 15.17
CA ASP A 138 1.76 -7.57 13.89
C ASP A 138 3.03 -8.26 13.38
N GLY A 139 4.16 -8.08 14.06
CA GLY A 139 5.42 -8.76 13.77
C GLY A 139 6.44 -7.88 13.05
N VAL A 140 7.24 -8.49 12.19
CA VAL A 140 8.25 -7.81 11.36
C VAL A 140 8.02 -8.10 9.88
N ALA A 141 8.41 -7.16 9.02
CA ALA A 141 8.37 -7.36 7.57
C ALA A 141 9.72 -7.04 6.93
N ALA A 142 10.16 -7.91 6.03
CA ALA A 142 11.29 -7.68 5.13
C ALA A 142 10.77 -7.37 3.74
N VAL A 143 11.42 -6.43 3.05
CA VAL A 143 11.05 -6.04 1.68
C VAL A 143 12.26 -6.22 0.77
N ALA A 144 12.05 -6.82 -0.40
CA ALA A 144 13.01 -6.81 -1.50
C ALA A 144 12.40 -6.21 -2.75
N GLU A 145 13.22 -5.54 -3.54
CA GLU A 145 12.91 -5.21 -4.92
C GLU A 145 13.26 -6.40 -5.82
N VAL A 146 12.36 -6.73 -6.74
CA VAL A 146 12.55 -7.85 -7.68
C VAL A 146 12.60 -7.28 -9.09
N SER A 147 13.59 -7.71 -9.88
CA SER A 147 13.63 -7.36 -11.30
C SER A 147 12.57 -8.11 -12.10
N THR A 148 12.50 -7.82 -13.40
CA THR A 148 11.53 -8.42 -14.30
C THR A 148 12.23 -9.04 -15.50
N VAL A 149 11.68 -10.13 -16.02
CA VAL A 149 12.09 -10.74 -17.29
C VAL A 149 11.01 -10.55 -18.36
N ASN A 150 11.41 -10.43 -19.61
CA ASN A 150 10.46 -10.39 -20.73
C ASN A 150 10.03 -11.81 -21.10
N PHE A 151 9.02 -12.32 -20.40
CA PHE A 151 8.53 -13.70 -20.55
C PHE A 151 8.05 -14.01 -21.97
N ALA A 152 7.39 -13.07 -22.64
CA ALA A 152 6.81 -13.28 -23.97
C ALA A 152 7.87 -13.43 -25.09
N LEU A 153 9.08 -12.91 -24.88
CA LEU A 153 10.19 -13.05 -25.83
C LEU A 153 10.99 -14.34 -25.65
N ARG A 154 10.65 -15.18 -24.66
CA ARG A 154 11.33 -16.45 -24.40
C ARG A 154 10.79 -17.56 -25.28
N THR A 155 11.62 -18.56 -25.58
CA THR A 155 11.16 -19.77 -26.29
C THR A 155 10.14 -20.54 -25.43
N PRO A 156 9.28 -21.40 -26.00
CA PRO A 156 8.33 -22.18 -25.22
C PRO A 156 9.00 -23.03 -24.12
N ASP A 157 10.13 -23.66 -24.42
CA ASP A 157 10.88 -24.45 -23.44
C ASP A 157 11.44 -23.59 -22.30
N GLU A 158 11.92 -22.39 -22.62
CA GLU A 158 12.35 -21.41 -21.60
C GLU A 158 11.17 -20.94 -20.75
N GLN A 159 10.01 -20.68 -21.36
CA GLN A 159 8.79 -20.29 -20.64
C GLN A 159 8.36 -21.39 -19.66
N ASP A 160 8.35 -22.66 -20.08
CA ASP A 160 8.02 -23.79 -19.23
C ASP A 160 9.02 -23.96 -18.08
N ALA A 161 10.32 -23.74 -18.34
CA ALA A 161 11.36 -23.77 -17.32
C ALA A 161 11.20 -22.63 -16.29
N LEU A 162 10.84 -21.43 -16.73
CA LEU A 162 10.53 -20.28 -15.87
C LEU A 162 9.30 -20.54 -15.01
N VAL A 163 8.21 -21.05 -15.60
CA VAL A 163 6.97 -21.40 -14.88
C VAL A 163 7.23 -22.50 -13.84
N SER A 164 8.00 -23.53 -14.20
CA SER A 164 8.39 -24.59 -13.28
C SER A 164 9.22 -24.07 -12.10
N SER A 165 10.18 -23.18 -12.38
CA SER A 165 11.03 -22.57 -11.34
C SER A 165 10.23 -21.67 -10.40
N PHE A 166 9.34 -20.86 -10.95
CA PHE A 166 8.43 -20.03 -10.16
C PHE A 166 7.47 -20.88 -9.31
N GLY A 167 6.94 -21.97 -9.87
CA GLY A 167 6.12 -22.94 -9.15
C GLY A 167 6.87 -23.62 -8.00
N ARG A 168 8.16 -23.97 -8.18
CA ARG A 168 9.01 -24.48 -7.09
C ARG A 168 9.15 -23.46 -5.96
N TRP A 169 9.34 -22.19 -6.28
CA TRP A 169 9.38 -21.13 -5.29
C TRP A 169 8.05 -21.02 -4.52
N LEU A 170 6.90 -20.99 -5.21
CA LEU A 170 5.60 -20.96 -4.55
C LEU A 170 5.38 -22.15 -3.61
N ASN A 171 5.79 -23.36 -4.02
CA ASN A 171 5.68 -24.57 -3.20
C ASN A 171 6.66 -24.60 -2.01
N SER A 172 7.71 -23.78 -2.02
CA SER A 172 8.66 -23.66 -0.90
C SER A 172 8.21 -22.69 0.20
N LEU A 173 7.15 -21.90 -0.05
CA LEU A 173 6.72 -20.86 0.87
C LEU A 173 6.23 -21.46 2.20
N SER A 174 6.95 -21.16 3.27
CA SER A 174 6.64 -21.58 4.64
C SER A 174 5.74 -20.59 5.41
N GLY A 175 5.30 -19.51 4.76
CA GLY A 175 4.46 -18.49 5.36
C GLY A 175 3.93 -17.48 4.32
N PRO A 176 3.19 -16.47 4.75
CA PRO A 176 2.62 -15.47 3.84
C PRO A 176 3.73 -14.66 3.17
N VAL A 177 3.56 -14.43 1.88
CA VAL A 177 4.39 -13.55 1.05
C VAL A 177 3.45 -12.70 0.21
N GLN A 178 3.77 -11.43 0.07
CA GLN A 178 3.03 -10.50 -0.77
C GLN A 178 3.92 -10.04 -1.92
N ILE A 179 3.38 -10.12 -3.15
CA ILE A 179 3.98 -9.52 -4.33
C ILE A 179 3.21 -8.23 -4.60
N LEU A 180 3.89 -7.10 -4.49
CA LEU A 180 3.32 -5.78 -4.75
C LEU A 180 3.91 -5.22 -6.04
N ILE A 181 3.07 -4.91 -7.01
CA ILE A 181 3.47 -4.23 -8.23
C ILE A 181 2.89 -2.82 -8.17
N ARG A 182 3.76 -1.81 -8.19
CA ARG A 182 3.34 -0.40 -8.19
C ARG A 182 3.94 0.35 -9.37
N ALA A 183 3.22 1.36 -9.86
CA ALA A 183 3.81 2.41 -10.67
C ALA A 183 4.50 3.41 -9.73
N ALA A 184 5.74 3.78 -10.05
CA ALA A 184 6.50 4.78 -9.32
C ALA A 184 7.12 5.76 -10.32
N PRO A 185 7.18 7.07 -9.99
CA PRO A 185 7.89 8.04 -10.81
C PRO A 185 9.36 7.65 -10.93
N VAL A 186 9.92 7.84 -12.12
CA VAL A 186 11.33 7.63 -12.40
C VAL A 186 12.07 8.92 -12.07
N ASP A 187 12.95 8.84 -11.08
CA ASP A 187 13.91 9.90 -10.84
C ASP A 187 15.16 9.67 -11.71
N LEU A 188 15.44 10.63 -12.60
CA LEU A 188 16.60 10.61 -13.48
C LEU A 188 17.72 11.52 -12.96
N SER A 189 17.53 12.21 -11.84
CA SER A 189 18.47 13.23 -11.34
C SER A 189 19.86 12.67 -11.14
N GLU A 190 19.98 11.50 -10.50
CA GLU A 190 21.26 10.82 -10.31
C GLU A 190 21.92 10.44 -11.65
N THR A 191 21.14 9.92 -12.61
CA THR A 191 21.67 9.53 -13.93
C THR A 191 22.15 10.75 -14.71
N ILE A 192 21.40 11.85 -14.65
CA ILE A 192 21.75 13.13 -15.27
C ILE A 192 23.04 13.68 -14.65
N ASN A 193 23.13 13.74 -13.32
CA ASN A 193 24.32 14.22 -12.61
C ASN A 193 25.55 13.35 -12.93
N ASN A 194 25.42 12.02 -12.90
CA ASN A 194 26.50 11.10 -13.26
C ASN A 194 26.99 11.30 -14.70
N LEU A 195 26.10 11.59 -15.65
CA LEU A 195 26.46 11.92 -17.02
C LEU A 195 27.24 13.24 -17.11
N VAL A 196 26.80 14.27 -16.40
CA VAL A 196 27.46 15.59 -16.36
C VAL A 196 28.85 15.47 -15.71
N ASP A 197 28.95 14.81 -14.56
CA ASP A 197 30.19 14.65 -13.81
C ASP A 197 31.21 13.81 -14.60
N SER A 198 30.75 12.72 -15.22
CA SER A 198 31.60 11.85 -16.02
C SER A 198 32.04 12.50 -17.34
N ALA A 199 31.29 13.47 -17.87
CA ALA A 199 31.61 14.11 -19.15
C ALA A 199 32.98 14.80 -19.13
N GLY A 200 33.42 15.32 -17.98
CA GLY A 200 34.73 15.94 -17.82
C GLY A 200 35.90 14.98 -18.08
N ALA A 201 35.74 13.71 -17.69
CA ALA A 201 36.75 12.67 -17.78
C ALA A 201 36.82 11.97 -19.15
N LEU A 202 35.87 12.23 -20.06
CA LEU A 202 35.87 11.57 -21.37
C LEU A 202 37.04 12.03 -22.26
N PRO A 203 37.68 11.11 -23.00
CA PRO A 203 38.93 11.39 -23.72
C PRO A 203 38.77 12.26 -24.98
N HIS A 204 37.56 12.34 -25.56
CA HIS A 204 37.31 13.05 -26.83
C HIS A 204 36.21 14.10 -26.66
N SER A 205 36.40 15.29 -27.26
CA SER A 205 35.45 16.41 -27.19
C SER A 205 34.06 16.05 -27.73
N ALA A 206 33.97 15.24 -28.78
CA ALA A 206 32.71 14.75 -29.32
C ALA A 206 31.92 13.90 -28.30
N LEU A 207 32.62 13.08 -27.51
CA LEU A 207 32.00 12.29 -26.44
C LEU A 207 31.53 13.18 -25.29
N LYS A 208 32.30 14.23 -24.96
CA LYS A 208 31.87 15.24 -23.97
C LYS A 208 30.59 15.94 -24.40
N ALA A 209 30.53 16.36 -25.66
CA ALA A 209 29.35 17.02 -26.23
C ALA A 209 28.13 16.07 -26.21
N ALA A 210 28.31 14.81 -26.64
CA ALA A 210 27.24 13.82 -26.62
C ALA A 210 26.72 13.52 -25.21
N ALA A 211 27.59 13.46 -24.19
CA ALA A 211 27.19 13.26 -22.80
C ALA A 211 26.33 14.44 -22.28
N HIS A 212 26.73 15.68 -22.56
CA HIS A 212 25.95 16.87 -22.18
C HIS A 212 24.61 16.95 -22.93
N GLU A 213 24.61 16.63 -24.23
CA GLU A 213 23.38 16.59 -25.04
C GLU A 213 22.41 15.52 -24.51
N HIS A 214 22.92 14.35 -24.13
CA HIS A 214 22.11 13.30 -23.52
C HIS A 214 21.54 13.73 -22.17
N ALA A 215 22.35 14.35 -21.30
CA ALA A 215 21.88 14.89 -20.02
C ALA A 215 20.79 15.96 -20.21
N ALA A 216 20.95 16.85 -21.20
CA ALA A 216 19.95 17.86 -21.56
C ALA A 216 18.67 17.21 -22.12
N PHE A 217 18.79 16.15 -22.92
CA PHE A 217 17.65 15.38 -23.42
C PHE A 217 16.86 14.73 -22.28
N LEU A 218 17.54 14.03 -21.35
CA LEU A 218 16.90 13.39 -20.19
C LEU A 218 16.22 14.42 -19.28
N THR A 219 16.85 15.57 -19.07
CA THR A 219 16.25 16.69 -18.33
C THR A 219 14.98 17.20 -19.01
N GLY A 220 15.02 17.35 -20.34
CA GLY A 220 13.83 17.74 -21.12
C GLY A 220 12.74 16.66 -21.11
N LEU A 221 13.11 15.38 -21.04
CA LEU A 221 12.19 14.26 -20.98
C LEU A 221 11.45 14.22 -19.64
N SER A 222 12.16 14.34 -18.52
CA SER A 222 11.57 14.36 -17.16
C SER A 222 10.70 15.59 -16.93
N ALA A 223 11.04 16.74 -17.51
CA ALA A 223 10.25 17.96 -17.37
C ALA A 223 8.93 17.94 -18.15
N ARG A 224 8.85 17.16 -19.25
CA ARG A 224 7.68 17.15 -20.15
C ARG A 224 6.76 15.94 -19.96
N HIS A 225 7.26 14.85 -19.42
CA HIS A 225 6.52 13.59 -19.31
C HIS A 225 6.55 13.05 -17.89
N ASP A 226 5.42 12.52 -17.45
CA ASP A 226 5.36 11.68 -16.26
C ASP A 226 5.96 10.30 -16.59
N LEU A 227 7.24 10.15 -16.24
CA LEU A 227 7.98 8.91 -16.47
C LEU A 227 7.67 7.96 -15.33
N LEU A 228 6.94 6.89 -15.61
CA LEU A 228 6.58 5.86 -14.64
C LEU A 228 7.33 4.57 -14.92
N ARG A 229 7.88 3.96 -13.87
CA ARG A 229 8.38 2.58 -13.91
C ARG A 229 7.52 1.67 -13.06
N ARG A 230 7.45 0.39 -13.46
CA ARG A 230 6.86 -0.66 -12.63
C ARG A 230 7.92 -1.13 -11.64
N GLN A 231 7.66 -0.89 -10.36
CA GLN A 231 8.46 -1.44 -9.28
C GLN A 231 7.76 -2.70 -8.74
N VAL A 232 8.46 -3.82 -8.75
CA VAL A 232 7.98 -5.09 -8.19
C VAL A 232 8.67 -5.30 -6.84
N LEU A 233 7.86 -5.47 -5.81
CA LEU A 233 8.31 -5.65 -4.44
C LEU A 233 7.85 -7.01 -3.91
N LEU A 234 8.74 -7.69 -3.21
CA LEU A 234 8.48 -8.91 -2.49
C LEU A 234 8.50 -8.61 -1.00
N VAL A 235 7.37 -8.79 -0.33
CA VAL A 235 7.22 -8.52 1.10
C VAL A 235 7.02 -9.84 1.85
N VAL A 236 7.91 -10.12 2.79
CA VAL A 236 7.84 -11.27 3.68
C VAL A 236 7.50 -10.80 5.07
N ARG A 237 6.37 -11.25 5.62
CA ARG A 237 5.94 -10.93 6.99
C ARG A 237 6.12 -12.13 7.91
N GLU A 238 6.66 -11.89 9.09
CA GLU A 238 6.83 -12.87 10.16
C GLU A 238 6.16 -12.38 11.45
N PRO A 239 5.22 -13.15 12.02
CA PRO A 239 4.63 -12.81 13.31
C PRO A 239 5.69 -12.95 14.42
N CYS A 240 5.63 -12.04 15.40
CA CYS A 240 6.43 -12.14 16.61
C CYS A 240 5.67 -12.95 17.66
N ALA A 241 6.28 -14.02 18.19
CA ALA A 241 5.70 -14.83 19.27
C ALA A 241 6.47 -14.59 20.58
N GLY A 242 5.81 -13.97 21.57
CA GLY A 242 6.34 -13.80 22.93
C GLY A 242 7.50 -12.79 23.08
N ALA A 243 7.99 -12.67 24.31
CA ALA A 243 9.16 -11.83 24.63
C ALA A 243 10.43 -12.45 24.01
N GLY A 244 11.19 -11.66 23.23
CA GLY A 244 12.32 -12.16 22.43
C GLY A 244 11.93 -12.74 21.06
N GLY A 245 10.62 -12.79 20.74
CA GLY A 245 10.13 -13.30 19.45
C GLY A 245 10.53 -12.44 18.24
N ARG A 246 10.90 -11.18 18.46
CA ARG A 246 11.26 -10.23 17.41
C ARG A 246 12.54 -10.61 16.69
N ASP A 247 13.60 -10.95 17.41
CA ASP A 247 14.89 -11.29 16.79
C ASP A 247 14.76 -12.60 16.01
N ALA A 248 14.02 -13.56 16.56
CA ALA A 248 13.72 -14.82 15.87
C ALA A 248 12.86 -14.60 14.60
N ALA A 249 11.87 -13.70 14.67
CA ALA A 249 11.05 -13.33 13.51
C ALA A 249 11.87 -12.60 12.44
N SER A 250 12.76 -11.71 12.85
CA SER A 250 13.69 -10.97 11.99
C SER A 250 14.61 -11.92 11.23
N ALA A 251 15.25 -12.85 11.95
CA ALA A 251 16.10 -13.87 11.35
C ALA A 251 15.33 -14.82 10.41
N ARG A 252 14.05 -15.14 10.71
CA ARG A 252 13.20 -15.92 9.78
C ARG A 252 12.85 -15.13 8.52
N ALA A 253 12.51 -13.85 8.66
CA ALA A 253 12.14 -12.99 7.54
C ALA A 253 13.31 -12.85 6.55
N LEU A 254 14.52 -12.59 7.06
CA LEU A 254 15.74 -12.51 6.26
C LEU A 254 16.05 -13.83 5.56
N ARG A 255 16.01 -14.97 6.28
CA ARG A 255 16.24 -16.30 5.68
C ARG A 255 15.26 -16.61 4.55
N ARG A 256 13.98 -16.30 4.73
CA ARG A 256 12.95 -16.51 3.70
C ARG A 256 13.17 -15.61 2.49
N LEU A 257 13.65 -14.38 2.69
CA LEU A 257 13.99 -13.47 1.60
C LEU A 257 15.21 -13.97 0.79
N GLU A 258 16.23 -14.48 1.48
CA GLU A 258 17.39 -15.11 0.83
C GLU A 258 17.01 -16.39 0.08
N GLU A 259 16.14 -17.21 0.65
CA GLU A 259 15.61 -18.41 -0.03
C GLU A 259 14.83 -18.03 -1.29
N ALA A 260 13.98 -16.99 -1.20
CA ALA A 260 13.31 -16.43 -2.36
C ALA A 260 14.32 -15.93 -3.40
N ALA A 261 15.38 -15.24 -2.99
CA ALA A 261 16.44 -14.77 -3.90
C ALA A 261 17.12 -15.93 -4.64
N ARG A 262 17.47 -17.01 -3.92
CA ARG A 262 18.09 -18.20 -4.51
C ARG A 262 17.16 -18.96 -5.47
N LEU A 263 15.87 -19.07 -5.15
CA LEU A 263 14.93 -19.81 -6.00
C LEU A 263 14.49 -19.00 -7.21
N LEU A 264 14.29 -17.68 -7.04
CA LEU A 264 13.89 -16.77 -8.11
C LEU A 264 15.05 -16.43 -9.05
N SER A 265 16.32 -16.57 -8.63
CA SER A 265 17.45 -16.45 -9.56
C SER A 265 17.42 -17.50 -10.66
N GLY A 266 16.87 -18.70 -10.40
CA GLY A 266 16.60 -19.72 -11.42
C GLY A 266 15.59 -19.27 -12.48
N CYS A 267 14.78 -18.24 -12.18
CA CYS A 267 13.87 -17.61 -13.12
C CYS A 267 14.52 -16.44 -13.90
N GLY A 268 15.82 -16.20 -13.72
CA GLY A 268 16.49 -15.00 -14.22
C GLY A 268 16.04 -13.72 -13.53
N LEU A 269 15.39 -13.82 -12.37
CA LEU A 269 14.99 -12.68 -11.56
C LEU A 269 16.07 -12.39 -10.51
N THR A 270 16.32 -11.11 -10.27
CA THR A 270 17.21 -10.65 -9.20
C THR A 270 16.36 -10.11 -8.08
N VAL A 271 16.57 -10.62 -6.87
CA VAL A 271 15.89 -10.18 -5.64
C VAL A 271 16.91 -9.42 -4.81
N ARG A 272 16.67 -8.13 -4.60
CA ARG A 272 17.54 -7.25 -3.81
C ARG A 272 16.82 -6.83 -2.54
N PRO A 273 17.17 -7.38 -1.37
CA PRO A 273 16.69 -6.88 -0.08
C PRO A 273 16.94 -5.37 0.02
N LEU A 274 15.95 -4.63 0.55
CA LEU A 274 16.09 -3.21 0.80
C LEU A 274 16.79 -2.99 2.15
N ASP A 275 17.77 -2.10 2.16
CA ASP A 275 18.43 -1.63 3.36
C ASP A 275 17.57 -0.58 4.09
N ALA A 276 18.01 -0.12 5.26
CA ALA A 276 17.24 0.85 6.04
C ALA A 276 16.91 2.15 5.28
N PRO A 277 17.86 2.80 4.57
CA PRO A 277 17.55 3.99 3.77
C PRO A 277 16.52 3.71 2.66
N ALA A 278 16.70 2.64 1.87
CA ALA A 278 15.78 2.32 0.78
C ALA A 278 14.39 1.93 1.30
N THR A 279 14.29 1.22 2.43
CA THR A 279 13.01 0.89 3.06
C THR A 279 12.30 2.15 3.57
N ARG A 280 13.02 3.10 4.18
CA ARG A 280 12.46 4.40 4.61
C ARG A 280 11.96 5.21 3.41
N ALA A 281 12.76 5.32 2.35
CA ALA A 281 12.38 6.00 1.11
C ALA A 281 11.14 5.35 0.46
N LEU A 282 11.10 4.00 0.44
CA LEU A 282 9.94 3.26 -0.03
C LEU A 282 8.69 3.60 0.80
N LEU A 283 8.76 3.55 2.12
CA LEU A 283 7.63 3.88 3.00
C LEU A 283 7.18 5.33 2.81
N ALA A 284 8.11 6.28 2.70
CA ALA A 284 7.79 7.68 2.47
C ALA A 284 7.06 7.89 1.13
N SER A 285 7.54 7.25 0.06
CA SER A 285 6.90 7.28 -1.27
C SER A 285 5.49 6.67 -1.31
N CYS A 286 5.06 5.96 -0.27
CA CYS A 286 3.69 5.47 -0.14
C CYS A 286 2.72 6.56 0.35
N PHE A 287 3.21 7.60 1.03
CA PHE A 287 2.38 8.71 1.51
C PHE A 287 2.19 9.82 0.47
N GLY A 288 3.11 9.94 -0.49
CA GLY A 288 3.05 10.87 -1.62
C GLY A 288 3.47 10.16 -2.91
N PRO A 289 2.62 9.31 -3.52
CA PRO A 289 3.02 8.46 -4.65
C PRO A 289 3.29 9.24 -5.94
N ALA A 290 2.79 10.47 -6.05
CA ALA A 290 3.03 11.37 -7.18
C ALA A 290 4.13 12.41 -6.89
N ASP A 291 4.61 12.48 -5.64
CA ASP A 291 5.67 13.41 -5.27
C ASP A 291 7.02 12.84 -5.73
N PRO A 292 7.98 13.71 -6.10
CA PRO A 292 9.34 13.25 -6.34
C PRO A 292 9.88 12.56 -5.08
N PRO A 293 10.78 11.57 -5.21
CA PRO A 293 11.39 10.95 -4.05
C PRO A 293 12.06 12.00 -3.18
N LEU A 294 11.90 11.86 -1.86
CA LEU A 294 12.52 12.77 -0.91
C LEU A 294 14.05 12.67 -1.01
N PRO A 295 14.78 13.80 -0.97
CA PRO A 295 16.24 13.78 -0.92
C PRO A 295 16.68 13.06 0.35
N THR A 296 17.28 11.88 0.20
CA THR A 296 17.60 11.01 1.35
C THR A 296 18.85 11.50 2.10
N ASP A 297 19.69 12.26 1.40
CA ASP A 297 20.93 12.90 1.87
C ASP A 297 20.69 14.19 2.67
N GLN A 298 19.50 14.80 2.56
CA GLN A 298 19.17 16.09 3.18
C GLN A 298 18.19 15.99 4.34
N LEU A 299 17.73 14.78 4.68
CA LEU A 299 16.80 14.55 5.77
C LEU A 299 17.53 14.11 7.03
N ALA A 300 17.38 14.89 8.10
CA ALA A 300 17.85 14.51 9.43
C ALA A 300 17.11 13.25 9.91
N THR A 301 17.84 12.33 10.55
CA THR A 301 17.24 11.20 11.25
C THR A 301 16.44 11.66 12.49
N PRO A 302 15.52 10.84 13.04
CA PRO A 302 14.67 11.27 14.17
C PRO A 302 15.42 11.80 15.40
N ASP A 303 16.64 11.31 15.64
CA ASP A 303 17.48 11.69 16.78
C ASP A 303 18.58 12.70 16.41
N GLU A 304 18.64 13.09 15.14
CA GLU A 304 19.62 14.03 14.63
C GLU A 304 19.11 15.46 14.77
N VAL A 305 19.95 16.31 15.36
CA VAL A 305 19.65 17.72 15.54
C VAL A 305 19.59 18.36 14.15
N ILE A 306 18.41 18.87 13.77
CA ILE A 306 18.24 19.64 12.54
C ILE A 306 19.06 20.93 12.67
N THR A 307 20.24 20.92 12.06
CA THR A 307 21.06 22.13 11.89
C THR A 307 20.65 22.79 10.57
N THR A 308 20.51 24.11 10.58
CA THR A 308 20.21 24.87 9.35
C THR A 308 21.43 24.84 8.43
N GLY A 309 21.47 23.85 7.52
CA GLY A 309 22.18 23.80 6.23
C GLY A 309 23.63 24.30 6.16
N GLU A 310 24.59 23.36 6.07
CA GLU A 310 25.98 23.63 5.62
C GLU A 310 26.30 23.08 4.21
N HIS A 311 25.32 22.59 3.45
CA HIS A 311 25.56 22.17 2.07
C HIS A 311 24.92 23.14 1.09
N ARG A 312 25.76 24.05 0.60
CA ARG A 312 25.52 25.00 -0.48
C ARG A 312 26.32 24.59 -1.71
#